data_AF-A0A7W0NQS1-F1
#
_entry.id   AF-A0A7W0NQS1-F1
#
_cell.length_a   1.000
_cell.length_b   1.000
_cell.length_c   1.000
_cell.angle_alpha   90.00
_cell.angle_beta   90.00
_cell.angle_gamma   90.00
#
_symmetry.space_group_name_H-M   'P 1'
#
loop_
_entity.id
_entity.type
_entity.pdbx_description
1 polymer ?
#
loop_
_entity_poly.entity_id
_entity_poly.type
_entity_poly.pdbx_seq_one_letter_code
_entity_poly.pdbx_strand_id
1 'polypeptide(L)'
;MKLRLIVALMLWAVGTLQAAYDHVFVVVLENVGYEAIVGSPNAPYINNTLIPLGTLYSQSYGVATDSLPNYIALFSGSKQGMTNN
;
A
#
# COMPACT_ATOMS: atom_id res chain seq x y z
N MET A 1 2.42 -58.65 19.71
CA MET A 1 3.07 -57.33 19.74
C MET A 1 1.99 -56.28 19.49
N LYS A 2 1.49 -55.62 20.55
CA LYS A 2 0.46 -54.57 20.45
C LYS A 2 1.17 -53.24 20.19
N LEU A 3 1.03 -52.70 18.98
CA LEU A 3 1.45 -51.33 18.68
C LEU A 3 0.19 -50.50 18.41
N ARG A 4 -0.11 -49.58 19.34
CA ARG A 4 -1.14 -48.55 19.18
C ARG A 4 -0.40 -47.28 18.78
N LEU A 5 -0.51 -46.87 17.51
CA LEU A 5 -0.10 -45.53 17.09
C LEU A 5 -1.35 -44.65 17.09
N ILE A 6 -1.51 -43.82 18.12
CA ILE A 6 -2.46 -42.71 18.11
C ILE A 6 -1.74 -41.59 17.36
N VAL A 7 -2.08 -41.41 16.09
CA VAL A 7 -1.78 -40.16 15.40
C VAL A 7 -3.07 -39.33 15.45
N ALA A 8 -3.17 -38.51 16.48
CA ALA A 8 -4.10 -37.39 16.48
C ALA A 8 -3.52 -36.33 15.53
N LEU A 9 -3.82 -36.44 14.24
CA LEU A 9 -3.58 -35.33 13.32
C LEU A 9 -4.68 -34.30 13.60
N MET A 10 -4.36 -33.30 14.41
CA MET A 10 -5.22 -32.14 14.59
C MET A 10 -5.46 -31.49 13.22
N LEU A 11 -6.73 -31.44 12.80
CA LEU A 11 -7.17 -30.50 11.79
C LEU A 11 -6.99 -29.09 12.35
N TRP A 12 -6.05 -28.33 11.81
CA TRP A 12 -6.24 -26.89 11.67
C TRP A 12 -6.74 -26.63 10.25
N ALA A 13 -7.95 -26.09 10.16
CA ALA A 13 -8.42 -25.51 8.92
C ALA A 13 -7.37 -24.49 8.46
N VAL A 14 -6.78 -24.71 7.30
CA VAL A 14 -6.13 -23.62 6.57
C VAL A 14 -7.28 -22.76 6.10
N GLY A 15 -7.72 -21.83 6.96
CA GLY A 15 -8.51 -20.71 6.51
C GLY A 15 -7.68 -20.04 5.43
N THR A 16 -8.19 -19.98 4.21
CA THR A 16 -7.59 -19.16 3.17
C THR A 16 -7.44 -17.78 3.77
N LEU A 17 -6.21 -17.25 3.84
CA LEU A 17 -5.98 -15.83 4.06
C LEU A 17 -6.60 -15.14 2.84
N GLN A 18 -7.92 -14.94 2.89
CA GLN A 18 -8.61 -14.07 1.96
C GLN A 18 -7.99 -12.71 2.21
N ALA A 19 -7.42 -12.11 1.17
CA ALA A 19 -6.98 -10.74 1.25
C ALA A 19 -8.14 -9.91 1.81
N ALA A 20 -7.86 -9.04 2.78
CA ALA A 20 -8.91 -8.27 3.46
C ALA A 20 -9.76 -7.41 2.50
N TYR A 21 -9.29 -7.24 1.27
CA TYR A 21 -9.93 -6.48 0.21
C TYR A 21 -9.86 -7.26 -1.10
N ASP A 22 -10.98 -7.33 -1.83
CA ASP A 22 -11.04 -7.93 -3.17
C ASP A 22 -10.50 -6.97 -4.26
N HIS A 23 -10.52 -5.66 -3.99
CA HIS A 23 -10.06 -4.63 -4.91
C HIS A 23 -9.32 -3.52 -4.16
N VAL A 24 -8.19 -3.08 -4.72
CA VAL A 24 -7.43 -1.93 -4.24
C VAL A 24 -7.21 -0.98 -5.40
N PHE A 25 -7.53 0.30 -5.18
CA PHE A 25 -7.27 1.38 -6.13
C PHE A 25 -6.13 2.23 -5.60
N VAL A 26 -5.11 2.44 -6.45
CA VAL A 26 -4.00 3.34 -6.17
C VAL A 26 -4.10 4.53 -7.12
N VAL A 27 -4.31 5.72 -6.57
CA VAL A 27 -4.40 6.97 -7.32
C VAL A 27 -3.16 7.81 -7.01
N VAL A 28 -2.37 8.12 -8.04
CA VAL A 28 -1.14 8.91 -7.91
C VAL A 28 -1.35 10.25 -8.60
N LEU A 29 -0.99 11.34 -7.91
CA LEU A 29 -1.01 12.68 -8.47
C LEU A 29 0.40 13.05 -8.93
N GLU A 30 0.55 13.26 -10.24
CA GLU A 30 1.82 13.62 -10.85
C GLU A 30 2.19 15.07 -10.54
N ASN A 31 3.42 15.31 -10.08
CA ASN A 31 3.96 16.65 -9.80
C ASN A 31 3.14 17.49 -8.80
N VAL A 32 2.44 16.84 -7.87
CA VAL A 32 1.65 17.51 -6.83
C VAL A 32 2.23 17.20 -5.45
N GLY A 33 2.66 18.24 -4.74
CA GLY A 33 3.19 18.14 -3.37
C GLY A 33 2.11 18.20 -2.29
N TYR A 34 2.49 17.86 -1.05
CA TYR A 34 1.61 17.83 0.12
C TYR A 34 0.84 19.15 0.33
N GLU A 35 1.54 20.29 0.35
CA GLU A 35 0.96 21.61 0.60
C GLU A 35 0.02 22.09 -0.51
N ALA A 36 0.08 21.49 -1.70
CA ALA A 36 -0.87 21.79 -2.77
C ALA A 36 -2.25 21.14 -2.53
N ILE A 37 -2.29 20.12 -1.65
CA ILE A 37 -3.49 19.34 -1.36
C ILE A 37 -3.99 19.59 0.06
N VAL A 38 -3.18 19.33 1.08
CA VAL A 38 -3.67 19.36 2.47
C VAL A 38 -3.95 20.79 2.92
N GLY A 39 -5.17 21.05 3.38
CA GLY A 39 -5.67 22.38 3.72
C GLY A 39 -6.07 23.24 2.51
N SER A 40 -5.83 22.78 1.28
CA SER A 40 -6.14 23.52 0.06
C SER A 40 -7.64 23.50 -0.28
N PRO A 41 -8.28 24.65 -0.54
CA PRO A 41 -9.68 24.70 -0.97
C PRO A 41 -9.90 24.13 -2.38
N ASN A 42 -8.82 23.96 -3.16
CA ASN A 42 -8.87 23.41 -4.52
C ASN A 42 -8.93 21.87 -4.55
N ALA A 43 -8.79 21.21 -3.41
CA ALA A 43 -8.90 19.76 -3.27
C ALA A 43 -9.98 19.37 -2.22
N PRO A 44 -11.24 19.81 -2.38
CA PRO A 44 -12.25 19.69 -1.33
C PRO A 44 -12.62 18.25 -0.99
N TYR A 45 -12.64 17.34 -1.98
CA TYR A 45 -12.95 15.93 -1.74
C TYR A 45 -11.85 15.21 -0.95
N ILE A 46 -10.58 15.48 -1.25
CA ILE A 46 -9.46 14.89 -0.51
C ILE A 46 -9.48 15.38 0.95
N ASN A 47 -9.62 16.70 1.15
CA ASN A 47 -9.57 17.29 2.49
C ASN A 47 -10.78 16.95 3.36
N ASN A 48 -11.99 17.03 2.81
CA ASN A 48 -13.21 16.95 3.60
C ASN A 48 -13.84 15.55 3.63
N THR A 49 -13.38 14.61 2.79
CA THR A 49 -13.94 13.26 2.72
C THR A 49 -12.89 12.18 2.90
N LEU A 50 -11.80 12.17 2.13
CA LEU A 50 -10.83 11.07 2.18
C LEU A 50 -9.94 11.10 3.43
N ILE A 51 -9.42 12.28 3.80
CA ILE A 51 -8.57 12.41 4.99
C ILE A 51 -9.32 11.99 6.27
N PRO A 52 -10.57 12.43 6.54
CA PRO A 52 -11.33 12.00 7.72
C PRO A 52 -11.68 10.50 7.75
N LEU A 53 -11.82 9.85 6.58
CA LEU A 53 -12.16 8.43 6.48
C LEU A 53 -10.94 7.50 6.56
N GLY A 54 -9.72 8.05 6.50
CA GLY A 54 -8.49 7.28 6.36
C GLY A 54 -7.39 7.69 7.31
N THR A 55 -6.16 7.35 6.92
CA THR A 55 -4.95 7.76 7.63
C THR A 55 -4.11 8.63 6.71
N LEU A 56 -3.77 9.83 7.19
CA LEU A 56 -2.88 10.76 6.49
C LEU A 56 -1.43 10.53 6.89
N TYR A 57 -0.58 10.22 5.93
CA TYR A 57 0.87 10.12 6.13
C TYR A 57 1.53 11.48 5.89
N SER A 58 1.76 12.25 6.95
CA SER A 58 2.37 13.60 6.86
C SER A 58 3.88 13.60 6.62
N GLN A 59 4.54 12.44 6.68
CA GLN A 59 5.98 12.26 6.46
C GLN A 59 6.25 11.16 5.42
N SER A 60 5.55 11.23 4.28
CA SER A 60 5.75 10.36 3.12
C SER A 60 6.48 11.12 2.02
N TYR A 61 7.60 10.57 1.53
CA TYR A 61 8.48 11.22 0.57
C TYR A 61 8.76 10.33 -0.64
N GLY A 62 9.04 10.95 -1.78
CA GLY A 62 9.61 10.24 -2.92
C GLY A 62 11.00 9.69 -2.62
N VAL A 63 11.38 8.61 -3.31
CA VAL A 63 12.71 7.98 -3.23
C VAL A 63 13.70 8.51 -4.27
N ALA A 64 13.24 9.41 -5.14
CA ALA A 64 14.02 10.12 -6.16
C ALA A 64 13.40 11.49 -6.48
N THR A 65 14.16 12.34 -7.17
CA THR A 65 13.71 13.66 -7.65
C THR A 65 12.87 13.58 -8.93
N ASP A 66 13.16 12.61 -9.79
CA ASP A 66 12.47 12.40 -11.07
C ASP A 66 11.30 11.42 -10.88
N SER A 67 10.28 11.50 -11.74
CA SER A 67 9.05 10.71 -11.57
C SER A 67 9.26 9.21 -11.84
N LEU A 68 9.98 8.82 -12.90
CA LEU A 68 10.13 7.41 -13.30
C LEU A 68 10.70 6.52 -12.19
N PRO A 69 11.79 6.85 -11.50
CA PRO A 69 12.30 6.01 -10.41
C PRO A 69 11.31 5.88 -9.24
N ASN A 70 10.48 6.90 -8.98
CA ASN A 70 9.43 6.84 -7.95
C ASN A 70 8.31 5.87 -8.36
N TYR A 71 7.86 5.90 -9.62
CA TYR A 71 6.85 4.98 -10.12
C TYR A 71 7.32 3.52 -10.04
N ILE A 72 8.54 3.23 -10.48
CA ILE A 72 9.03 1.85 -10.44
C ILE A 72 9.19 1.39 -8.99
N ALA A 73 9.65 2.26 -8.08
CA ALA A 73 9.73 1.95 -6.65
C ALA A 73 8.37 1.68 -6.01
N LEU A 74 7.32 2.41 -6.39
CA LEU A 74 5.96 2.16 -5.92
C LEU A 74 5.48 0.74 -6.26
N PHE A 75 5.81 0.24 -7.45
CA PHE A 75 5.35 -1.08 -7.90
C PHE A 75 6.25 -2.25 -7.48
N SER A 76 7.56 -2.03 -7.40
CA SER A 76 8.56 -3.11 -7.28
C SER A 76 9.34 -3.09 -5.96
N GLY A 77 9.22 -2.02 -5.16
CA GLY A 77 9.94 -1.84 -3.90
C GLY A 77 11.39 -1.35 -4.02
N SER A 78 11.89 -1.00 -5.21
CA SER A 78 13.22 -0.40 -5.42
C SER A 78 13.25 0.44 -6.71
N LYS A 79 14.36 1.10 -7.04
CA LYS A 79 14.51 1.93 -8.26
C LYS A 79 14.96 1.15 -9.50
N GLN A 80 15.42 -0.10 -9.34
CA GLN A 80 15.94 -0.97 -10.43
C GLN A 80 17.07 -0.29 -11.25
N GLY A 81 17.86 0.55 -10.61
CA GLY A 81 18.95 1.28 -11.26
C GLY A 81 18.53 2.52 -12.05
N MET A 82 17.23 2.85 -12.11
CA MET A 82 16.76 4.09 -12.73
C MET A 82 17.12 5.31 -11.86
N THR A 83 17.67 6.32 -12.51
CA THR A 83 18.06 7.59 -11.88
C THR A 83 17.42 8.82 -12.53
N ASN A 84 16.74 8.64 -13.66
CA ASN A 84 16.11 9.68 -14.46
C ASN A 84 14.85 9.14 -15.16
N ASN A 85 14.17 10.00 -15.93
CA ASN A 85 13.05 9.66 -16.82
C ASN A 85 13.48 9.03 -18.15
#